data_AF-A0A535PXY5-F1
#
_entry.id   AF-A0A535PXY5-F1
#
_cell.length_a   1.000
_cell.length_b   1.000
_cell.length_c   1.000
_cell.angle_alpha   90.00
_cell.angle_beta   90.00
_cell.angle_gamma   90.00
#
_symmetry.space_group_name_H-M   'P 1'
#
loop_
_entity.id
_entity.type
_entity.pdbx_description
1 polymer ?
#
loop_
_entity_poly.entity_id
_entity_poly.type
_entity_poly.pdbx_seq_one_letter_code
_entity_poly.pdbx_strand_id
1 'polypeptide(L)'
;MQSGVVGLRGAITALWEDDLRSVRQDRYDTDRGKEALAFIQRFNAMVAQLRVPIQQAWGAGGLVHVADNSDVAGPGQRVSQTRIKLRNHGDAVLVEAFAYVGGSPAPNPGLGLDREIKVAEVGALPFIQDLYRTLVTFLQAALNVDLTLADSRWLYEQVVADHFTASGRWPTLGELYQRATREFAIEDSFETVSGLFKSEGVVDGDVAVSLTIDRLHQCRGTQADADNFVQAIRLAVEADQAMRRLTSEDAVRELSLAELGATKLGRLLALAPDVCRDREAADDFSTWSFLPSYNVHFFRRVKSVDEYLATAANINLTNGSVPSDLVARSKLITGDEDGALPDGVVTFLMTDVVDSTQRWLQNRAQMYGAMRRHDLLLTGAI
;
A
#
# COMPACT_ATOMS: atom_id res chain seq x y z
N MET A 1 6.47 2.23 -6.36
CA MET A 1 6.17 0.87 -6.84
C MET A 1 5.99 0.95 -8.34
N GLN A 2 6.68 0.11 -9.13
CA GLN A 2 6.60 0.18 -10.60
C GLN A 2 5.13 0.08 -11.07
N SER A 3 4.71 0.92 -12.02
CA SER A 3 3.33 0.98 -12.55
C SER A 3 2.76 -0.40 -12.94
N GLY A 4 3.60 -1.29 -13.47
CA GLY A 4 3.19 -2.65 -13.79
C GLY A 4 2.80 -3.50 -12.57
N VAL A 5 3.47 -3.32 -11.43
CA VAL A 5 3.14 -4.03 -10.18
C VAL A 5 1.79 -3.56 -9.62
N VAL A 6 1.50 -2.26 -9.73
CA VAL A 6 0.17 -1.71 -9.39
C VAL A 6 -0.90 -2.32 -10.29
N GLY A 7 -0.64 -2.43 -11.60
CA GLY A 7 -1.54 -3.08 -12.54
C GLY A 7 -1.81 -4.55 -12.21
N LEU A 8 -0.77 -5.32 -11.87
CA LEU A 8 -0.91 -6.72 -11.45
C LEU A 8 -1.71 -6.84 -10.15
N ARG A 9 -1.43 -6.00 -9.15
CA ARG A 9 -2.19 -5.94 -7.89
C ARG A 9 -3.67 -5.69 -8.17
N GLY A 10 -3.99 -4.65 -8.96
CA GLY A 10 -5.37 -4.31 -9.32
C GLY A 10 -6.11 -5.41 -10.11
N ALA A 11 -5.38 -6.21 -10.90
CA ALA A 11 -5.95 -7.35 -11.62
C ALA A 11 -6.25 -8.53 -10.69
N ILE A 12 -5.35 -8.87 -9.75
CA ILE A 12 -5.61 -9.88 -8.72
C ILE A 12 -6.80 -9.46 -7.86
N THR A 13 -6.89 -8.17 -7.54
CA THR A 13 -8.00 -7.60 -6.79
C THR A 13 -9.34 -7.75 -7.50
N ALA A 14 -9.40 -7.47 -8.80
CA ALA A 14 -10.60 -7.66 -9.61
C ALA A 14 -11.10 -9.12 -9.57
N LEU A 15 -10.18 -10.07 -9.74
CA LEU A 15 -10.53 -11.49 -9.71
C LEU A 15 -11.14 -11.87 -8.34
N TRP A 16 -10.55 -11.40 -7.25
CA TRP A 16 -11.04 -11.72 -5.90
C TRP A 16 -12.43 -11.14 -5.65
N GLU A 17 -12.64 -9.88 -6.03
CA GLU A 17 -13.94 -9.21 -5.95
C GLU A 17 -15.02 -10.00 -6.70
N ASP A 18 -14.72 -10.49 -7.91
CA ASP A 18 -15.65 -11.27 -8.71
C ASP A 18 -16.00 -12.62 -8.09
N ASP A 19 -15.01 -13.34 -7.55
CA ASP A 19 -15.23 -14.62 -6.87
C ASP A 19 -16.01 -14.41 -5.55
N LEU A 20 -15.64 -13.41 -4.74
CA LEU A 20 -16.36 -13.06 -3.50
C LEU A 20 -17.81 -12.64 -3.75
N ARG A 21 -18.06 -11.91 -4.84
CA ARG A 21 -19.41 -11.54 -5.27
C ARG A 21 -20.19 -12.77 -5.73
N SER A 22 -19.54 -13.71 -6.40
CA SER A 22 -20.14 -14.97 -6.82
C SER A 22 -20.53 -15.83 -5.62
N VAL A 23 -19.70 -15.91 -4.58
CA VAL A 23 -20.06 -16.57 -3.31
C VAL A 23 -21.25 -15.89 -2.66
N ARG A 24 -21.22 -14.54 -2.59
CA ARG A 24 -22.29 -13.76 -1.96
C ARG A 24 -23.66 -13.99 -2.61
N GLN A 25 -23.64 -14.28 -3.91
CA GLN A 25 -24.83 -14.54 -4.71
C GLN A 25 -25.21 -16.03 -4.77
N ASP A 26 -24.54 -16.89 -4.01
CA ASP A 26 -24.69 -18.36 -4.05
C ASP A 26 -24.48 -18.94 -5.46
N ARG A 27 -23.62 -18.30 -6.26
CA ARG A 27 -23.29 -18.68 -7.64
C ARG A 27 -21.95 -19.38 -7.78
N TYR A 28 -21.17 -19.43 -6.71
CA TYR A 28 -19.85 -20.06 -6.74
C TYR A 28 -19.98 -21.56 -6.45
N ASP A 29 -19.77 -22.38 -7.48
CA ASP A 29 -19.75 -23.84 -7.37
C ASP A 29 -18.32 -24.33 -7.13
N THR A 30 -18.14 -25.14 -6.09
CA THR A 30 -16.87 -25.80 -5.79
C THR A 30 -16.76 -27.18 -6.45
N ASP A 31 -17.75 -27.59 -7.26
CA ASP A 31 -17.92 -28.93 -7.83
C ASP A 31 -17.88 -30.01 -6.74
N ARG A 32 -18.93 -30.10 -5.91
CA ARG A 32 -18.96 -31.03 -4.76
C ARG A 32 -18.53 -32.46 -5.13
N GLY A 33 -17.57 -33.02 -4.39
CA GLY A 33 -16.93 -34.31 -4.65
C GLY A 33 -15.79 -34.26 -5.68
N LYS A 34 -15.47 -33.09 -6.23
CA LYS A 34 -14.36 -32.81 -7.15
C LYS A 34 -13.63 -31.51 -6.79
N GLU A 35 -13.71 -31.08 -5.54
CA GLU A 35 -13.21 -29.80 -5.05
C GLU A 35 -11.72 -29.60 -5.34
N ALA A 36 -10.91 -30.65 -5.19
CA ALA A 36 -9.48 -30.60 -5.53
C ALA A 36 -9.23 -30.37 -7.02
N LEU A 37 -10.06 -30.92 -7.91
CA LEU A 37 -9.96 -30.65 -9.34
C LEU A 37 -10.39 -29.22 -9.66
N ALA A 38 -11.52 -28.77 -9.11
CA ALA A 38 -12.03 -27.41 -9.28
C ALA A 38 -11.01 -26.36 -8.81
N PHE A 39 -10.35 -26.60 -7.68
CA PHE A 39 -9.31 -25.73 -7.13
C PHE A 39 -8.15 -25.57 -8.10
N ILE A 40 -7.63 -26.70 -8.62
CA ILE A 40 -6.50 -26.70 -9.57
C ILE A 40 -6.89 -26.01 -10.88
N GLN A 41 -8.09 -26.27 -11.40
CA GLN A 41 -8.59 -25.68 -12.63
C GLN A 41 -8.78 -24.16 -12.49
N ARG A 42 -9.40 -23.70 -11.39
CA ARG A 42 -9.57 -22.27 -11.12
C ARG A 42 -8.22 -21.58 -10.93
N PHE A 43 -7.29 -22.18 -10.18
CA PHE A 43 -5.92 -21.66 -10.02
C PHE A 43 -5.24 -21.44 -11.37
N ASN A 44 -5.25 -22.46 -12.23
CA ASN A 44 -4.66 -22.38 -13.56
C ASN A 44 -5.31 -21.30 -14.43
N ALA A 45 -6.64 -21.19 -14.38
CA ALA A 45 -7.37 -20.16 -15.10
C ALA A 45 -7.00 -18.75 -14.64
N MET A 46 -6.86 -18.52 -13.33
CA MET A 46 -6.42 -17.22 -12.80
C MET A 46 -5.01 -16.87 -13.26
N VAL A 47 -4.06 -17.81 -13.21
CA VAL A 47 -2.69 -17.55 -13.70
C VAL A 47 -2.71 -17.20 -15.19
N ALA A 48 -3.52 -17.90 -16.00
CA ALA A 48 -3.67 -17.57 -17.41
C ALA A 48 -4.28 -16.17 -17.64
N GLN A 49 -5.30 -15.79 -16.86
CA GLN A 49 -5.92 -14.46 -16.91
C GLN A 49 -4.94 -13.33 -16.52
N LEU A 50 -4.02 -13.61 -15.59
CA LEU A 50 -3.00 -12.66 -15.13
C LEU A 50 -1.80 -12.54 -16.06
N ARG A 51 -1.75 -13.31 -17.16
CA ARG A 51 -0.64 -13.25 -18.13
C ARG A 51 -0.40 -11.84 -18.67
N VAL A 52 -1.44 -11.14 -19.09
CA VAL A 52 -1.31 -9.79 -19.66
C VAL A 52 -0.79 -8.79 -18.62
N PRO A 53 -1.36 -8.69 -17.40
CA PRO A 53 -0.79 -7.87 -16.33
C PRO A 53 0.67 -8.19 -16.00
N ILE A 54 1.06 -9.46 -15.95
CA ILE A 54 2.45 -9.85 -15.70
C ILE A 54 3.36 -9.39 -16.86
N GLN A 55 2.94 -9.56 -18.11
CA GLN A 55 3.74 -9.12 -19.27
C GLN A 55 3.85 -7.60 -19.36
N GLN A 56 2.86 -6.85 -18.91
CA GLN A 56 2.95 -5.38 -18.83
C GLN A 56 4.00 -4.93 -17.82
N ALA A 57 4.16 -5.68 -16.72
CA ALA A 57 5.08 -5.35 -15.64
C ALA A 57 6.52 -5.83 -15.87
N TRP A 58 6.70 -7.01 -16.48
CA TRP A 58 8.03 -7.60 -16.71
C TRP A 58 8.41 -7.77 -18.19
N GLY A 59 7.63 -7.19 -19.11
CA GLY A 59 7.85 -7.26 -20.56
C GLY A 59 7.34 -8.55 -21.21
N ALA A 60 7.58 -8.71 -22.52
CA ALA A 60 7.03 -9.83 -23.31
C ALA A 60 7.43 -11.23 -22.79
N GLY A 61 8.54 -11.34 -22.03
CA GLY A 61 8.99 -12.56 -21.35
C GLY A 61 8.42 -12.76 -19.92
N GLY A 62 7.56 -11.86 -19.46
CA GLY A 62 6.86 -11.94 -18.17
C GLY A 62 5.89 -13.11 -18.09
N LEU A 63 6.41 -14.31 -17.85
CA LEU A 63 5.63 -15.53 -17.69
C LEU A 63 6.02 -16.23 -16.39
N VAL A 64 5.00 -16.67 -15.65
CA VAL A 64 5.12 -17.59 -14.50
C VAL A 64 4.67 -18.98 -14.93
N HIS A 65 5.15 -20.02 -14.25
CA HIS A 65 4.94 -21.39 -14.68
C HIS A 65 4.26 -22.24 -13.61
N VAL A 66 3.14 -22.85 -13.99
CA VAL A 66 2.50 -23.94 -13.24
C VAL A 66 2.92 -25.25 -13.88
N ALA A 67 3.52 -26.15 -13.08
CA ALA A 67 3.94 -27.47 -13.52
C ALA A 67 2.75 -28.24 -14.12
N ASP A 68 3.02 -29.01 -15.16
CA ASP A 68 2.05 -29.89 -15.84
C ASP A 68 0.85 -29.16 -16.49
N ASN A 69 0.95 -27.84 -16.71
CA ASN A 69 -0.01 -27.07 -17.51
C ASN A 69 0.68 -26.36 -18.68
N SER A 70 0.51 -26.90 -19.90
CA SER A 70 1.11 -26.37 -21.12
C SER A 70 0.51 -25.03 -21.58
N ASP A 71 -0.75 -24.76 -21.24
CA ASP A 71 -1.48 -23.57 -21.70
C ASP A 71 -1.05 -22.31 -20.93
N VAL A 72 -0.58 -22.48 -19.69
CA VAL A 72 0.03 -21.44 -18.88
C VAL A 72 1.52 -21.23 -19.25
N ALA A 73 2.13 -22.16 -19.97
CA ALA A 73 3.58 -22.27 -20.20
C ALA A 73 4.02 -21.99 -21.66
N GLY A 74 3.38 -21.03 -22.35
CA GLY A 74 3.71 -20.68 -23.74
C GLY A 74 5.21 -20.41 -24.01
N PRO A 75 5.66 -20.48 -25.28
CA PRO A 75 7.08 -20.35 -25.64
C PRO A 75 7.56 -18.89 -25.51
N GLY A 76 8.18 -18.56 -24.38
CA GLY A 76 8.78 -17.24 -24.14
C GLY A 76 10.00 -17.31 -23.21
N GLN A 77 10.89 -16.31 -23.31
CA GLN A 77 11.92 -16.10 -22.28
C GLN A 77 11.22 -15.84 -20.94
N ARG A 78 11.77 -16.37 -19.85
CA ARG A 78 11.09 -16.46 -18.56
C ARG A 78 11.63 -15.42 -17.58
N VAL A 79 10.74 -14.87 -16.77
CA VAL A 79 11.12 -14.01 -15.64
C VAL A 79 11.43 -14.83 -14.39
N SER A 80 10.83 -16.01 -14.24
CA SER A 80 10.97 -16.83 -13.04
C SER A 80 11.62 -18.20 -13.27
N GLN A 81 12.46 -18.61 -12.33
CA GLN A 81 12.93 -19.99 -12.18
C GLN A 81 12.02 -20.82 -11.25
N THR A 82 11.08 -20.17 -10.56
CA THR A 82 10.14 -20.78 -9.62
C THR A 82 8.97 -21.41 -10.37
N ARG A 83 8.56 -22.60 -9.92
CA ARG A 83 7.38 -23.32 -10.41
C ARG A 83 6.56 -23.83 -9.25
N ILE A 84 5.26 -23.91 -9.45
CA ILE A 84 4.32 -24.53 -8.53
C ILE A 84 3.67 -25.75 -9.20
N LYS A 85 3.53 -26.86 -8.49
CA LYS A 85 2.77 -28.03 -8.90
C LYS A 85 1.64 -28.23 -7.91
N LEU A 86 0.42 -28.42 -8.42
CA LEU A 86 -0.74 -28.74 -7.61
C LEU A 86 -1.14 -30.18 -7.88
N ARG A 87 -1.17 -31.03 -6.86
CA ARG A 87 -1.58 -32.42 -6.97
C ARG A 87 -2.94 -32.63 -6.33
N ASN A 88 -3.81 -33.33 -7.03
CA ASN A 88 -5.11 -33.74 -6.52
C ASN A 88 -4.94 -34.98 -5.61
N HIS A 89 -5.33 -34.85 -4.34
CA HIS A 89 -5.33 -35.92 -3.34
C HIS A 89 -6.76 -36.30 -2.88
N GLY A 90 -7.78 -36.04 -3.72
CA GLY A 90 -9.18 -36.23 -3.39
C GLY A 90 -9.68 -35.08 -2.52
N ASP A 91 -9.51 -35.21 -1.21
CA ASP A 91 -10.04 -34.25 -0.21
C ASP A 91 -9.13 -33.04 0.00
N ALA A 92 -7.93 -33.10 -0.56
CA ALA A 92 -6.90 -32.08 -0.44
C ALA A 92 -6.19 -31.80 -1.76
N VAL A 93 -5.59 -30.61 -1.84
CA VAL A 93 -4.63 -30.22 -2.86
C VAL A 93 -3.26 -30.10 -2.21
N LEU A 94 -2.30 -30.89 -2.68
CA LEU A 94 -0.91 -30.75 -2.28
C LEU A 94 -0.21 -29.74 -3.20
N VAL A 95 0.33 -28.69 -2.62
CA VAL A 95 1.14 -27.68 -3.29
C VAL A 95 2.61 -28.04 -3.13
N GLU A 96 3.33 -28.12 -4.24
CA GLU A 96 4.78 -28.35 -4.27
C GLU A 96 5.48 -27.25 -5.07
N ALA A 97 6.52 -26.64 -4.52
CA ALA A 97 7.30 -25.62 -5.18
C ALA A 97 8.70 -26.09 -5.58
N PHE A 98 9.09 -25.69 -6.79
CA PHE A 98 10.36 -26.07 -7.42
C PHE A 98 11.09 -24.84 -7.90
N ALA A 99 12.42 -24.87 -7.88
CA ALA A 99 13.27 -23.92 -8.54
C ALA A 99 14.15 -24.62 -9.59
N TYR A 100 14.36 -23.99 -10.74
CA TYR A 100 15.31 -24.46 -11.74
C TYR A 100 16.72 -24.01 -11.39
N VAL A 101 17.49 -24.87 -10.73
CA VAL A 101 18.91 -24.63 -10.42
C VAL A 101 19.76 -25.45 -11.38
N GLY A 102 20.64 -24.79 -12.15
CA GLY A 102 21.53 -25.49 -13.08
C GLY A 102 20.84 -26.23 -14.24
N GLY A 103 19.63 -25.83 -14.61
CA GLY A 103 18.88 -26.42 -15.75
C GLY A 103 17.95 -27.57 -15.38
N SER A 104 17.96 -28.04 -14.13
CA SER A 104 17.08 -29.10 -13.63
C SER A 104 16.11 -28.58 -12.56
N PRO A 105 14.86 -29.08 -12.51
CA PRO A 105 13.94 -28.76 -11.43
C PRO A 105 14.40 -29.44 -10.14
N ALA A 106 14.57 -28.65 -9.08
CA ALA A 106 14.81 -29.14 -7.72
C ALA A 106 13.73 -28.59 -6.77
N PRO A 107 13.22 -29.40 -5.81
CA PRO A 107 12.37 -28.88 -4.75
C PRO A 107 13.05 -27.73 -4.01
N ASN A 108 12.30 -26.68 -3.68
CA ASN A 108 12.83 -25.55 -2.94
C ASN A 108 11.93 -25.20 -1.73
N PRO A 109 12.12 -25.91 -0.59
CA PRO A 109 11.34 -25.68 0.62
C PRO A 109 11.48 -24.26 1.17
N GLY A 110 12.59 -23.57 0.85
CA GLY A 110 12.83 -22.19 1.26
C GLY A 110 11.86 -21.16 0.66
N LEU A 111 11.04 -21.56 -0.31
CA LEU A 111 9.97 -20.71 -0.85
C LEU A 111 8.73 -20.62 0.05
N GLY A 112 8.59 -21.52 1.04
CA GLY A 112 7.44 -21.53 1.96
C GLY A 112 6.08 -21.80 1.29
N LEU A 113 6.10 -22.34 0.07
CA LEU A 113 4.90 -22.63 -0.73
C LEU A 113 4.36 -24.04 -0.53
N ASP A 114 5.21 -24.97 -0.05
CA ASP A 114 4.85 -26.37 0.15
C ASP A 114 3.80 -26.49 1.25
N ARG A 115 2.59 -26.94 0.91
CA ARG A 115 1.49 -27.11 1.86
C ARG A 115 0.41 -28.04 1.36
N GLU A 116 -0.33 -28.61 2.30
CA GLU A 116 -1.56 -29.34 2.04
C GLU A 116 -2.76 -28.42 2.32
N ILE A 117 -3.64 -28.29 1.33
CA ILE A 117 -4.86 -27.48 1.42
C ILE A 117 -6.05 -28.43 1.45
N LYS A 118 -6.79 -28.47 2.55
CA LYS A 118 -8.05 -29.22 2.61
C LYS A 118 -9.11 -28.46 1.84
N VAL A 119 -9.79 -29.14 0.91
CA VAL A 119 -10.79 -28.53 0.01
C VAL A 119 -12.13 -29.26 0.04
N ALA A 120 -12.17 -30.52 0.48
CA ALA A 120 -13.43 -31.24 0.66
C ALA A 120 -14.24 -30.63 1.81
N GLU A 121 -15.52 -30.37 1.53
CA GLU A 121 -16.52 -29.87 2.50
C GLU A 121 -16.17 -28.54 3.18
N VAL A 122 -15.11 -27.87 2.73
CA VAL A 122 -14.76 -26.52 3.17
C VAL A 122 -15.59 -25.58 2.31
N GLY A 123 -16.53 -24.84 2.89
CA GLY A 123 -17.47 -23.98 2.14
C GLY A 123 -16.80 -23.03 1.14
N ALA A 124 -17.60 -22.45 0.24
CA ALA A 124 -17.09 -21.67 -0.89
C ALA A 124 -16.17 -20.49 -0.50
N LEU A 125 -16.45 -19.81 0.63
CA LEU A 125 -15.61 -18.70 1.09
C LEU A 125 -14.21 -19.17 1.55
N PRO A 126 -14.05 -20.10 2.50
CA PRO A 126 -12.75 -20.67 2.83
C PRO A 126 -11.99 -21.22 1.61
N PHE A 127 -12.70 -21.87 0.68
CA PHE A 127 -12.12 -22.38 -0.56
C PHE A 127 -11.45 -21.27 -1.38
N ILE A 128 -12.14 -20.14 -1.58
CA ILE A 128 -11.59 -18.97 -2.29
C ILE A 128 -10.46 -18.33 -1.49
N GLN A 129 -10.59 -18.19 -0.17
CA GLN A 129 -9.51 -17.62 0.65
C GLN A 129 -8.20 -18.41 0.47
N ASP A 130 -8.29 -19.74 0.49
CA ASP A 130 -7.13 -20.60 0.26
C ASP A 130 -6.57 -20.50 -1.15
N LEU A 131 -7.46 -20.40 -2.13
CA LEU A 131 -7.11 -20.24 -3.54
C LEU A 131 -6.31 -18.94 -3.78
N TYR A 132 -6.81 -17.79 -3.32
CA TYR A 132 -6.13 -16.49 -3.46
C TYR A 132 -4.86 -16.42 -2.64
N ARG A 133 -4.86 -16.97 -1.42
CA ARG A 133 -3.64 -17.11 -0.62
C ARG A 133 -2.57 -17.89 -1.38
N THR A 134 -2.92 -19.00 -2.04
CA THR A 134 -1.97 -19.80 -2.83
C THR A 134 -1.42 -18.99 -4.00
N LEU A 135 -2.32 -18.32 -4.74
CA LEU A 135 -1.97 -17.55 -5.92
C LEU A 135 -1.03 -16.39 -5.58
N VAL A 136 -1.38 -15.58 -4.58
CA VAL A 136 -0.60 -14.42 -4.16
C VAL A 136 0.79 -14.84 -3.69
N THR A 137 0.89 -15.84 -2.81
CA THR A 137 2.21 -16.33 -2.33
C THR A 137 3.05 -16.86 -3.49
N PHE A 138 2.45 -17.60 -4.42
CA PHE A 138 3.15 -18.09 -5.61
C PHE A 138 3.66 -16.94 -6.49
N LEU A 139 2.83 -15.95 -6.79
CA LEU A 139 3.21 -14.83 -7.66
C LEU A 139 4.29 -13.95 -7.02
N GLN A 140 4.21 -13.70 -5.71
CA GLN A 140 5.25 -12.96 -4.98
C GLN A 140 6.60 -13.69 -5.06
N ALA A 141 6.61 -15.00 -4.82
CA ALA A 141 7.83 -15.82 -4.90
C ALA A 141 8.35 -15.96 -6.34
N ALA A 142 7.46 -16.10 -7.33
CA ALA A 142 7.83 -16.29 -8.71
C ALA A 142 8.38 -15.01 -9.35
N LEU A 143 7.79 -13.86 -9.04
CA LEU A 143 8.13 -12.57 -9.63
C LEU A 143 9.12 -11.77 -8.76
N ASN A 144 9.50 -12.30 -7.60
CA ASN A 144 10.35 -11.65 -6.60
C ASN A 144 9.87 -10.22 -6.28
N VAL A 145 8.59 -10.12 -5.94
CA VAL A 145 7.90 -8.84 -5.71
C VAL A 145 7.06 -8.92 -4.43
N ASP A 146 7.00 -7.81 -3.71
CA ASP A 146 6.01 -7.65 -2.64
C ASP A 146 4.75 -7.02 -3.24
N LEU A 147 3.68 -7.81 -3.31
CA LEU A 147 2.38 -7.33 -3.80
C LEU A 147 1.58 -6.61 -2.71
N THR A 148 2.04 -6.67 -1.45
CA THR A 148 1.34 -6.14 -0.26
C THR A 148 -0.11 -6.60 -0.13
N LEU A 149 -0.42 -7.79 -0.67
CA LEU A 149 -1.74 -8.45 -0.62
C LEU A 149 -1.80 -9.46 0.54
N ALA A 150 -1.34 -9.03 1.71
CA ALA A 150 -1.57 -9.78 2.95
C ALA A 150 -2.99 -9.47 3.44
N ASP A 151 -3.70 -10.48 3.94
CA ASP A 151 -5.04 -10.39 4.56
C ASP A 151 -6.14 -9.72 3.69
N SER A 152 -7.27 -9.33 4.30
CA SER A 152 -8.42 -8.70 3.63
C SER A 152 -8.32 -7.18 3.53
N ARG A 153 -7.32 -6.54 4.16
CA ARG A 153 -7.12 -5.09 4.18
C ARG A 153 -7.15 -4.48 2.79
N TRP A 154 -6.47 -5.10 1.83
CA TRP A 154 -6.37 -4.56 0.48
C TRP A 154 -7.71 -4.50 -0.24
N LEU A 155 -8.66 -5.39 0.08
CA LEU A 155 -10.02 -5.34 -0.44
C LEU A 155 -10.75 -4.11 0.10
N TYR A 156 -10.62 -3.85 1.40
CA TYR A 156 -11.17 -2.64 2.01
C TYR A 156 -10.50 -1.37 1.46
N GLU A 157 -9.18 -1.37 1.26
CA GLU A 157 -8.47 -0.26 0.61
C GLU A 157 -9.02 0.02 -0.80
N GLN A 158 -9.27 -1.02 -1.61
CA GLN A 158 -9.89 -0.84 -2.93
C GLN A 158 -11.31 -0.27 -2.83
N VAL A 159 -12.13 -0.74 -1.88
CA VAL A 159 -13.49 -0.19 -1.67
C VAL A 159 -13.44 1.28 -1.24
N VAL A 160 -12.48 1.67 -0.40
CA VAL A 160 -12.24 3.08 -0.03
C VAL A 160 -11.84 3.89 -1.25
N ALA A 161 -10.91 3.39 -2.06
CA ALA A 161 -10.45 4.05 -3.29
C ALA A 161 -11.61 4.23 -4.29
N ASP A 162 -12.40 3.19 -4.53
CA ASP A 162 -13.55 3.26 -5.43
C ASP A 162 -14.61 4.26 -4.94
N HIS A 163 -14.85 4.31 -3.63
CA HIS A 163 -15.75 5.31 -3.05
C HIS A 163 -15.20 6.73 -3.27
N PHE A 164 -13.92 6.95 -2.98
CA PHE A 164 -13.27 8.25 -3.16
C PHE A 164 -13.25 8.69 -4.63
N THR A 165 -12.86 7.83 -5.55
CA THR A 165 -12.78 8.15 -6.98
C THR A 165 -14.16 8.48 -7.56
N ALA A 166 -15.22 7.81 -7.10
CA ALA A 166 -16.59 8.03 -7.57
C ALA A 166 -17.28 9.26 -6.97
N SER A 167 -17.03 9.56 -5.68
CA SER A 167 -17.80 10.57 -4.94
C SER A 167 -17.00 11.80 -4.51
N GLY A 168 -15.67 11.72 -4.57
CA GLY A 168 -14.78 12.76 -4.08
C GLY A 168 -14.74 12.93 -2.56
N ARG A 169 -15.34 12.01 -1.80
CA ARG A 169 -15.29 11.98 -0.33
C ARG A 169 -14.67 10.68 0.18
N TRP A 170 -14.09 10.72 1.36
CA TRP A 170 -13.66 9.51 2.07
C TRP A 170 -14.88 8.87 2.75
N PRO A 171 -15.07 7.55 2.68
CA PRO A 171 -16.17 6.87 3.37
C PRO A 171 -15.91 6.85 4.88
N THR A 172 -16.97 6.81 5.69
CA THR A 172 -16.82 6.45 7.11
C THR A 172 -16.51 4.95 7.26
N LEU A 173 -15.97 4.56 8.42
CA LEU A 173 -15.72 3.14 8.69
C LEU A 173 -17.01 2.30 8.62
N GLY A 174 -18.14 2.86 9.08
CA GLY A 174 -19.46 2.24 8.97
C GLY A 174 -19.92 2.06 7.52
N GLU A 175 -19.76 3.07 6.68
CA GLU A 175 -20.09 2.99 5.25
C GLU A 175 -19.22 1.97 4.52
N LEU A 176 -17.92 1.95 4.82
CA LEU A 176 -16.97 0.98 4.28
C LEU A 176 -17.39 -0.45 4.62
N TYR A 177 -17.60 -0.73 5.91
CA TYR A 177 -18.01 -2.04 6.41
C TYR A 177 -19.34 -2.49 5.79
N GLN A 178 -20.36 -1.63 5.79
CA GLN A 178 -21.65 -1.94 5.20
C GLN A 178 -21.56 -2.20 3.70
N ARG A 179 -20.76 -1.43 2.97
CA ARG A 179 -20.59 -1.61 1.53
C ARG A 179 -19.91 -2.94 1.24
N ALA A 180 -18.79 -3.22 1.90
CA ALA A 180 -18.04 -4.45 1.71
C ALA A 180 -18.88 -5.70 2.05
N THR A 181 -19.57 -5.71 3.19
CA THR A 181 -20.43 -6.85 3.61
C THR A 181 -21.72 -7.01 2.79
N ARG A 182 -22.21 -5.94 2.15
CA ARG A 182 -23.33 -6.02 1.20
C ARG A 182 -22.88 -6.62 -0.12
N GLU A 183 -21.74 -6.18 -0.63
CA GLU A 183 -21.25 -6.53 -1.97
C GLU A 183 -20.52 -7.87 -2.02
N PHE A 184 -19.72 -8.18 -1.01
CA PHE A 184 -18.80 -9.31 -0.99
C PHE A 184 -19.12 -10.28 0.14
N ALA A 185 -18.82 -11.57 -0.07
CA ALA A 185 -18.89 -12.59 0.96
C ALA A 185 -17.68 -12.48 1.90
N ILE A 186 -17.71 -11.54 2.83
CA ILE A 186 -16.66 -11.35 3.85
C ILE A 186 -17.25 -11.63 5.24
N GLU A 187 -16.50 -12.32 6.08
CA GLU A 187 -16.88 -12.70 7.46
C GLU A 187 -16.13 -11.90 8.53
N ASP A 188 -15.31 -10.92 8.15
CA ASP A 188 -14.62 -10.06 9.10
C ASP A 188 -15.63 -9.29 9.97
N SER A 189 -15.38 -9.24 11.29
CA SER A 189 -16.19 -8.41 12.18
C SER A 189 -15.84 -6.93 12.01
N PHE A 190 -16.74 -6.05 12.47
CA PHE A 190 -16.49 -4.60 12.48
C PHE A 190 -15.22 -4.25 13.27
N GLU A 191 -14.93 -4.95 14.37
CA GLU A 191 -13.73 -4.78 15.18
C GLU A 191 -12.46 -5.16 14.43
N THR A 192 -12.51 -6.24 13.62
CA THR A 192 -11.42 -6.63 12.73
C THR A 192 -11.13 -5.51 11.73
N VAL A 193 -12.16 -5.02 11.04
CA VAL A 193 -12.01 -3.94 10.05
C VAL A 193 -11.52 -2.65 10.71
N SER A 194 -12.06 -2.29 11.87
CA SER A 194 -11.56 -1.17 12.67
C SER A 194 -10.06 -1.34 12.99
N GLY A 195 -9.66 -2.54 13.41
CA GLY A 195 -8.27 -2.90 13.67
C GLY A 195 -7.33 -2.64 12.49
N LEU A 196 -7.78 -2.89 11.26
CA LEU A 196 -6.99 -2.66 10.05
C LEU A 196 -6.65 -1.17 9.84
N PHE A 197 -7.51 -0.25 10.27
CA PHE A 197 -7.36 1.20 10.04
C PHE A 197 -6.96 2.02 11.30
N LYS A 198 -6.81 1.37 12.47
CA LYS A 198 -6.46 2.06 13.74
C LYS A 198 -5.11 2.80 13.71
N SER A 199 -4.14 2.35 12.91
CA SER A 199 -2.86 3.06 12.74
C SER A 199 -2.97 4.35 11.92
N GLU A 200 -4.11 4.61 11.29
CA GLU A 200 -4.40 5.81 10.50
C GLU A 200 -5.19 6.87 11.29
N GLY A 201 -5.23 6.76 12.62
CA GLY A 201 -5.81 7.78 13.51
C GLY A 201 -7.32 7.65 13.77
N VAL A 202 -7.92 6.50 13.45
CA VAL A 202 -9.34 6.24 13.66
C VAL A 202 -9.60 5.77 15.10
N VAL A 203 -10.22 6.63 15.90
CA VAL A 203 -10.94 6.26 17.12
C VAL A 203 -12.38 6.72 16.90
N ASP A 204 -13.31 5.75 16.83
CA ASP A 204 -14.76 5.91 16.65
C ASP A 204 -15.31 5.83 15.19
N GLY A 205 -16.51 5.25 15.05
CA GLY A 205 -17.10 4.80 13.77
C GLY A 205 -17.53 5.91 12.81
N ASP A 206 -17.49 7.17 13.25
CA ASP A 206 -17.88 8.36 12.49
C ASP A 206 -16.68 9.04 11.79
N VAL A 207 -15.45 8.54 12.03
CA VAL A 207 -14.25 9.06 11.39
C VAL A 207 -14.12 8.53 9.97
N ALA A 208 -13.83 9.42 9.03
CA ALA A 208 -13.60 9.08 7.64
C ALA A 208 -12.31 8.25 7.48
N VAL A 209 -12.38 7.16 6.73
CA VAL A 209 -11.23 6.32 6.39
C VAL A 209 -10.57 6.89 5.14
N SER A 210 -9.44 7.57 5.34
CA SER A 210 -8.66 8.18 4.26
C SER A 210 -7.42 7.36 3.96
N LEU A 211 -7.15 7.08 2.68
CA LEU A 211 -5.90 6.45 2.27
C LEU A 211 -4.80 7.49 2.10
N THR A 212 -3.59 7.15 2.55
CA THR A 212 -2.39 7.89 2.19
C THR A 212 -2.15 7.82 0.68
N ILE A 213 -1.35 8.75 0.14
CA ILE A 213 -1.02 8.75 -1.31
C ILE A 213 -0.37 7.42 -1.74
N ASP A 214 0.44 6.80 -0.88
CA ASP A 214 1.03 5.49 -1.15
C ASP A 214 -0.05 4.41 -1.32
N ARG A 215 -0.96 4.29 -0.34
CA ARG A 215 -2.04 3.30 -0.37
C ARG A 215 -3.02 3.54 -1.53
N LEU A 216 -3.36 4.80 -1.80
CA LEU A 216 -4.21 5.16 -2.93
C LEU A 216 -3.55 4.81 -4.26
N HIS A 217 -2.25 5.05 -4.41
CA HIS A 217 -1.48 4.72 -5.62
C HIS A 217 -1.40 3.20 -5.88
N GLN A 218 -1.54 2.38 -4.84
CA GLN A 218 -1.58 0.92 -4.96
C GLN A 218 -2.96 0.38 -5.39
N CYS A 219 -3.99 1.23 -5.44
CA CYS A 219 -5.36 0.83 -5.81
C CYS A 219 -5.61 1.00 -7.32
N ARG A 220 -6.52 0.20 -7.86
CA ARG A 220 -6.97 0.30 -9.26
C ARG A 220 -7.82 1.56 -9.42
N GLY A 221 -7.70 2.21 -10.58
CA GLY A 221 -8.58 3.33 -10.98
C GLY A 221 -8.21 4.70 -10.39
N THR A 222 -7.14 4.78 -9.60
CA THR A 222 -6.72 6.02 -8.92
C THR A 222 -5.62 6.79 -9.66
N GLN A 223 -5.11 6.27 -10.77
CA GLN A 223 -3.96 6.83 -11.48
C GLN A 223 -4.14 8.31 -11.85
N ALA A 224 -5.33 8.68 -12.37
CA ALA A 224 -5.62 10.07 -12.72
C ALA A 224 -5.58 11.00 -11.48
N ASP A 225 -6.07 10.54 -10.34
CA ASP A 225 -6.06 11.30 -9.09
C ASP A 225 -4.63 11.45 -8.55
N ALA A 226 -3.82 10.40 -8.65
CA ALA A 226 -2.41 10.42 -8.26
C ALA A 226 -1.55 11.32 -9.17
N ASP A 227 -1.81 11.31 -10.49
CA ASP A 227 -1.14 12.19 -11.46
C ASP A 227 -1.51 13.66 -11.22
N ASN A 228 -2.79 13.95 -10.95
CA ASN A 228 -3.24 15.29 -10.59
C ASN A 228 -2.54 15.79 -9.32
N PHE A 229 -2.39 14.93 -8.31
CA PHE A 229 -1.65 15.26 -7.09
C PHE A 229 -0.18 15.61 -7.40
N VAL A 230 0.51 14.81 -8.22
CA VAL A 230 1.91 15.08 -8.61
C VAL A 230 2.03 16.41 -9.38
N GLN A 231 1.08 16.74 -10.25
CA GLN A 231 1.09 18.03 -10.95
C GLN A 231 0.82 19.19 -10.00
N ALA A 232 -0.07 19.02 -9.01
CA ALA A 232 -0.35 20.04 -8.00
C ALA A 232 0.85 20.35 -7.10
N ILE A 233 1.77 19.40 -6.90
CA ILE A 233 3.04 19.68 -6.22
C ILE A 233 3.82 20.78 -6.96
N ARG A 234 3.82 20.77 -8.30
CA ARG A 234 4.49 21.82 -9.08
C ARG A 234 3.83 23.17 -8.85
N LEU A 235 2.50 23.22 -8.84
CA LEU A 235 1.75 24.44 -8.53
C LEU A 235 2.05 24.93 -7.10
N ALA A 236 2.19 24.03 -6.13
CA ALA A 236 2.56 24.38 -4.76
C ALA A 236 4.00 24.95 -4.68
N VAL A 237 4.94 24.39 -5.45
CA VAL A 237 6.32 24.90 -5.57
C VAL A 237 6.35 26.29 -6.22
N GLU A 238 5.54 26.53 -7.24
CA GLU A 238 5.43 27.83 -7.90
C GLU A 238 4.77 28.87 -6.97
N ALA A 239 3.72 28.46 -6.24
CA ALA A 239 3.07 29.29 -5.25
C ALA A 239 4.02 29.69 -4.11
N ASP A 240 4.92 28.78 -3.70
CA ASP A 240 5.97 29.05 -2.69
C ASP A 240 6.93 30.15 -3.17
N GLN A 241 7.40 30.04 -4.42
CA GLN A 241 8.29 31.05 -5.03
C GLN A 241 7.61 32.41 -5.19
N ALA A 242 6.31 32.42 -5.48
CA ALA A 242 5.51 33.63 -5.62
C ALA A 242 4.94 34.14 -4.28
N MET A 243 5.24 33.48 -3.15
CA MET A 243 4.71 33.81 -1.82
C MET A 243 3.17 33.94 -1.77
N ARG A 244 2.48 33.06 -2.49
CA ARG A 244 1.01 33.07 -2.60
C ARG A 244 0.40 31.75 -2.15
N ARG A 245 -0.92 31.74 -1.98
CA ARG A 245 -1.68 30.52 -1.75
C ARG A 245 -1.98 29.81 -3.07
N LEU A 246 -2.11 28.50 -2.98
CA LEU A 246 -2.65 27.66 -4.03
C LEU A 246 -4.15 27.50 -3.78
N THR A 247 -4.98 27.83 -4.77
CA THR A 247 -6.45 27.76 -4.68
C THR A 247 -7.03 26.67 -5.59
N SER A 248 -8.27 26.26 -5.31
CA SER A 248 -9.02 25.36 -6.19
C SER A 248 -9.20 25.93 -7.59
N GLU A 249 -9.40 27.25 -7.73
CA GLU A 249 -9.51 27.93 -9.03
C GLU A 249 -8.20 27.86 -9.85
N ASP A 250 -7.05 28.05 -9.19
CA ASP A 250 -5.74 27.87 -9.84
C ASP A 250 -5.57 26.42 -10.30
N ALA A 251 -5.90 25.44 -9.46
CA ALA A 251 -5.79 24.04 -9.84
C ALA A 251 -6.73 23.67 -11.00
N VAL A 252 -7.97 24.15 -11.01
CA VAL A 252 -8.91 23.96 -12.12
C VAL A 252 -8.36 24.55 -13.42
N ARG A 253 -7.82 25.77 -13.37
CA ARG A 253 -7.29 26.46 -14.55
C ARG A 253 -6.02 25.79 -15.09
N GLU A 254 -5.03 25.56 -14.23
CA GLU A 254 -3.71 25.09 -14.66
C GLU A 254 -3.70 23.59 -14.99
N LEU A 255 -4.53 22.77 -14.32
CA LEU A 255 -4.59 21.32 -14.52
C LEU A 255 -5.81 20.88 -15.36
N SER A 256 -6.65 21.82 -15.81
CA SER A 256 -7.87 21.53 -16.58
C SER A 256 -8.81 20.53 -15.88
N LEU A 257 -8.96 20.66 -14.56
CA LEU A 257 -9.77 19.73 -13.75
C LEU A 257 -11.26 20.02 -13.86
N ALA A 258 -12.06 18.96 -13.95
CA ALA A 258 -13.48 19.04 -13.63
C ALA A 258 -13.67 19.30 -12.13
N GLU A 259 -14.87 19.77 -11.75
CA GLU A 259 -15.23 20.10 -10.37
C GLU A 259 -14.89 18.98 -9.38
N LEU A 260 -15.34 17.75 -9.67
CA LEU A 260 -15.04 16.58 -8.84
C LEU A 260 -13.53 16.29 -8.71
N GLY A 261 -12.76 16.53 -9.78
CA GLY A 261 -11.31 16.38 -9.77
C GLY A 261 -10.63 17.40 -8.86
N ALA A 262 -11.11 18.65 -8.86
CA ALA A 262 -10.61 19.69 -7.96
C ALA A 262 -10.96 19.39 -6.50
N THR A 263 -12.17 18.90 -6.22
CA THR A 263 -12.56 18.44 -4.88
C THR A 263 -11.65 17.32 -4.37
N LYS A 264 -11.43 16.28 -5.19
CA LYS A 264 -10.53 15.18 -4.86
C LYS A 264 -9.12 15.67 -4.59
N LEU A 265 -8.58 16.53 -5.46
CA LEU A 265 -7.25 17.08 -5.30
C LEU A 265 -7.08 17.84 -3.98
N GLY A 266 -8.05 18.68 -3.61
CA GLY A 266 -8.02 19.41 -2.34
C GLY A 266 -7.96 18.48 -1.12
N ARG A 267 -8.70 17.37 -1.15
CA ARG A 267 -8.64 16.35 -0.09
C ARG A 267 -7.30 15.61 -0.06
N LEU A 268 -6.70 15.32 -1.20
CA LEU A 268 -5.36 14.71 -1.28
C LEU A 268 -4.28 15.64 -0.74
N LEU A 269 -4.32 16.93 -1.10
CA LEU A 269 -3.39 17.93 -0.59
C LEU A 269 -3.54 18.13 0.93
N ALA A 270 -4.76 18.04 1.47
CA ALA A 270 -5.00 18.08 2.91
C ALA A 270 -4.36 16.92 3.68
N LEU A 271 -4.08 15.79 3.01
CA LEU A 271 -3.39 14.63 3.58
C LEU A 271 -1.86 14.69 3.38
N ALA A 272 -1.34 15.75 2.75
CA ALA A 272 0.07 15.92 2.40
C ALA A 272 0.69 17.15 3.11
N PRO A 273 0.94 17.09 4.42
CA PRO A 273 1.46 18.23 5.20
C PRO A 273 2.87 18.68 4.77
N ASP A 274 3.65 17.81 4.12
CA ASP A 274 4.96 18.16 3.55
C ASP A 274 4.84 18.99 2.26
N VAL A 275 3.65 19.05 1.64
CA VAL A 275 3.38 19.82 0.42
C VAL A 275 2.60 21.09 0.74
N CYS A 276 1.56 20.99 1.57
CA CYS A 276 0.64 22.09 1.88
C CYS A 276 0.41 22.24 3.41
N ARG A 277 0.11 23.46 3.85
CA ARG A 277 -0.25 23.82 5.22
C ARG A 277 -1.36 24.88 5.25
N ASP A 278 -1.81 25.23 6.45
CA ASP A 278 -2.79 26.29 6.71
C ASP A 278 -4.00 26.20 5.77
N ARG A 279 -4.68 25.05 5.86
CA ARG A 279 -5.87 24.72 5.07
C ARG A 279 -7.03 25.66 5.39
N GLU A 280 -7.61 26.24 4.36
CA GLU A 280 -8.95 26.83 4.37
C GLU A 280 -9.79 26.14 3.29
N ALA A 281 -10.82 25.40 3.69
CA ALA A 281 -11.68 24.65 2.78
C ALA A 281 -13.11 24.63 3.28
N ALA A 282 -14.07 24.62 2.35
CA ALA A 282 -15.45 24.24 2.65
C ALA A 282 -15.52 22.75 3.05
N ASP A 283 -16.56 22.35 3.79
CA ASP A 283 -16.72 20.97 4.29
C ASP A 283 -16.75 19.93 3.15
N ASP A 284 -17.33 20.30 2.03
CA ASP A 284 -17.43 19.47 0.82
C ASP A 284 -16.17 19.56 -0.08
N PHE A 285 -15.24 20.47 0.20
CA PHE A 285 -14.08 20.80 -0.66
C PHE A 285 -14.47 21.32 -2.06
N SER A 286 -15.64 21.91 -2.23
CA SER A 286 -16.02 22.66 -3.45
C SER A 286 -15.07 23.85 -3.69
N THR A 287 -14.61 24.47 -2.59
CA THR A 287 -13.60 25.51 -2.58
C THR A 287 -12.55 25.20 -1.53
N TRP A 288 -11.29 25.46 -1.87
CA TRP A 288 -10.17 25.27 -0.96
C TRP A 288 -8.98 26.16 -1.32
N SER A 289 -8.17 26.45 -0.32
CA SER A 289 -6.94 27.23 -0.41
C SER A 289 -5.92 26.73 0.60
N PHE A 290 -4.67 26.62 0.19
CA PHE A 290 -3.56 26.19 1.02
C PHE A 290 -2.36 27.12 0.90
N LEU A 291 -1.60 27.27 1.98
CA LEU A 291 -0.23 27.75 1.87
C LEU A 291 0.71 26.59 1.51
N PRO A 292 1.73 26.82 0.68
CA PRO A 292 2.79 25.83 0.49
C PRO A 292 3.48 25.53 1.83
N SER A 293 3.79 24.25 2.04
CA SER A 293 4.54 23.79 3.22
C SER A 293 5.97 24.28 3.15
N TYR A 294 6.61 24.47 4.31
CA TYR A 294 8.03 24.85 4.35
C TYR A 294 8.94 23.80 3.68
N ASN A 295 8.50 22.54 3.62
CA ASN A 295 9.22 21.43 2.99
C ASN A 295 8.97 21.30 1.48
N VAL A 296 8.07 22.11 0.90
CA VAL A 296 7.63 21.95 -0.50
C VAL A 296 8.80 22.02 -1.50
N HIS A 297 9.86 22.75 -1.16
CA HIS A 297 11.06 22.90 -1.97
C HIS A 297 11.84 21.59 -2.20
N PHE A 298 11.68 20.58 -1.34
CA PHE A 298 12.27 19.25 -1.56
C PHE A 298 11.65 18.54 -2.77
N PHE A 299 10.42 18.89 -3.15
CA PHE A 299 9.68 18.22 -4.22
C PHE A 299 9.84 18.87 -5.60
N ARG A 300 10.71 19.87 -5.76
CA ARG A 300 10.93 20.62 -7.03
C ARG A 300 11.20 19.75 -8.26
N ARG A 301 11.78 18.57 -8.07
CA ARG A 301 12.19 17.66 -9.16
C ARG A 301 11.25 16.47 -9.33
N VAL A 302 10.20 16.38 -8.53
CA VAL A 302 9.26 15.25 -8.54
C VAL A 302 8.43 15.28 -9.81
N LYS A 303 8.39 14.15 -10.50
CA LYS A 303 7.65 13.90 -11.74
C LYS A 303 6.72 12.70 -11.65
N SER A 304 6.82 11.92 -10.59
CA SER A 304 6.00 10.72 -10.38
C SER A 304 5.66 10.55 -8.90
N VAL A 305 4.65 9.72 -8.63
CA VAL A 305 4.26 9.37 -7.26
C VAL A 305 5.40 8.66 -6.53
N ASP A 306 6.15 7.81 -7.22
CA ASP A 306 7.31 7.11 -6.64
C ASP A 306 8.41 8.08 -6.16
N GLU A 307 8.71 9.11 -6.95
CA GLU A 307 9.66 10.15 -6.57
C GLU A 307 9.14 10.99 -5.39
N TYR A 308 7.83 11.26 -5.36
CA TYR A 308 7.17 11.91 -4.22
C TYR A 308 7.36 11.09 -2.94
N LEU A 309 7.00 9.80 -2.98
CA LEU A 309 7.06 8.91 -1.82
C LEU A 309 8.49 8.74 -1.30
N ALA A 310 9.47 8.59 -2.21
CA ALA A 310 10.88 8.53 -1.83
C ALA A 310 11.35 9.82 -1.15
N THR A 311 10.92 10.98 -1.66
CA THR A 311 11.28 12.29 -1.08
C THR A 311 10.62 12.48 0.28
N ALA A 312 9.33 12.17 0.42
CA ALA A 312 8.58 12.26 1.67
C ALA A 312 9.17 11.34 2.76
N ALA A 313 9.56 10.11 2.40
CA ALA A 313 10.23 9.19 3.32
C ALA A 313 11.55 9.77 3.85
N ASN A 314 12.36 10.39 2.99
CA ASN A 314 13.63 11.02 3.40
C ASN A 314 13.42 12.20 4.34
N ILE A 315 12.40 13.03 4.11
CA ILE A 315 12.04 14.14 5.01
C ILE A 315 11.67 13.60 6.40
N ASN A 316 10.84 12.55 6.46
CA ASN A 316 10.41 11.94 7.72
C ASN A 316 11.56 11.30 8.51
N LEU A 317 12.47 10.59 7.84
CA LEU A 317 13.68 10.02 8.46
C LEU A 317 14.58 11.10 9.05
N THR A 318 14.73 12.24 8.36
CA THR A 318 15.55 13.36 8.83
C THR A 318 14.93 14.09 10.03
N ASN A 319 13.59 14.05 10.12
CA ASN A 319 12.81 14.64 11.21
C ASN A 319 12.63 13.72 12.43
N GLY A 320 13.19 12.51 12.42
CA GLY A 320 13.08 11.53 13.51
C GLY A 320 11.70 10.88 13.64
N SER A 321 10.82 11.06 12.65
CA SER A 321 9.57 10.30 12.54
C SER A 321 9.91 8.97 11.87
N VAL A 322 10.17 7.94 12.66
CA VAL A 322 10.28 6.57 12.14
C VAL A 322 8.86 6.04 11.96
N PRO A 323 8.42 5.71 10.73
CA PRO A 323 7.17 4.98 10.52
C PRO A 323 7.17 3.71 11.36
N SER A 324 6.07 3.41 12.05
CA SER A 324 5.95 2.22 12.92
C SER A 324 6.30 0.91 12.17
N ASP A 325 6.06 0.87 10.85
CA ASP A 325 6.40 -0.26 9.98
C ASP A 325 7.91 -0.51 9.84
N LEU A 326 8.76 0.53 9.94
CA LEU A 326 10.22 0.38 9.93
C LEU A 326 10.75 -0.13 11.27
N VAL A 327 10.09 0.22 12.38
CA VAL A 327 10.40 -0.33 13.71
C VAL A 327 9.99 -1.80 13.80
N ALA A 328 8.85 -2.18 13.22
CA ALA A 328 8.41 -3.57 13.14
C ALA A 328 9.37 -4.45 12.31
N ARG A 329 9.88 -3.92 11.19
CA ARG A 329 10.91 -4.61 10.38
C ARG A 329 12.27 -4.71 11.07
N SER A 330 12.64 -3.74 11.90
CA SER A 330 13.90 -3.79 12.67
C SER A 330 13.81 -4.74 13.87
N LYS A 331 12.65 -4.84 14.53
CA LYS A 331 12.43 -5.76 15.66
C LYS A 331 12.49 -7.25 15.27
N LEU A 332 12.30 -7.57 13.98
CA LEU A 332 12.51 -8.93 13.47
C LEU A 332 14.00 -9.27 13.24
N ILE A 333 14.90 -8.29 13.28
CA ILE A 333 16.32 -8.46 12.96
C ILE A 333 17.21 -8.36 14.20
N THR A 334 16.76 -7.73 15.28
CA THR A 334 17.49 -7.64 16.55
C THR A 334 16.61 -8.16 17.68
N GLY A 335 16.98 -9.32 18.23
CA GLY A 335 16.37 -9.88 19.43
C GLY A 335 16.46 -8.94 20.63
N ASP A 336 15.50 -9.10 21.53
CA ASP A 336 15.27 -8.37 22.79
C ASP A 336 16.55 -7.90 23.50
N GLU A 337 16.57 -6.63 23.92
CA GLU A 337 16.95 -6.25 25.30
C GLU A 337 16.11 -5.04 25.76
N ASP A 338 15.64 -5.13 27.00
CA ASP A 338 14.73 -4.24 27.70
C ASP A 338 15.21 -2.77 27.80
N GLY A 339 14.23 -1.87 27.81
CA GLY A 339 14.43 -0.44 27.97
C GLY A 339 14.85 -0.02 29.39
N ALA A 340 16.14 0.18 29.59
CA ALA A 340 16.66 0.96 30.72
C ALA A 340 17.44 2.18 30.19
N LEU A 341 17.04 3.38 30.61
CA LEU A 341 17.80 4.61 30.37
C LEU A 341 19.12 4.54 31.18
N PRO A 342 20.27 4.98 30.60
CA PRO A 342 21.54 4.96 31.31
C PRO A 342 21.53 5.98 32.46
N ASP A 343 21.89 5.53 33.65
CA ASP A 343 21.96 6.35 34.86
C ASP A 343 23.36 6.99 35.00
N GLY A 344 23.42 8.31 35.23
CA GLY A 344 24.69 9.05 35.38
C GLY A 344 24.54 10.58 35.41
N VAL A 345 25.32 11.24 36.28
CA VAL A 345 25.32 12.70 36.43
C VAL A 345 26.09 13.36 35.28
N VAL A 346 25.42 14.26 34.55
CA VAL A 346 26.04 15.05 33.46
C VAL A 346 26.40 16.45 33.98
N THR A 347 27.70 16.76 34.04
CA THR A 347 28.21 18.09 34.35
C THR A 347 28.50 18.86 33.07
N PHE A 348 27.81 19.99 32.83
CA PHE A 348 28.07 20.86 31.68
C PHE A 348 29.05 21.98 32.05
N LEU A 349 30.17 22.05 31.33
CA LEU A 349 31.11 23.17 31.40
C LEU A 349 30.82 24.13 30.24
N MET A 350 30.21 25.28 30.53
CA MET A 350 29.99 26.32 29.51
C MET A 350 31.21 27.22 29.41
N THR A 351 31.98 27.07 28.34
CA THR A 351 32.95 28.07 27.91
C THR A 351 32.41 28.81 26.69
N ASP A 352 32.52 30.14 26.71
CA ASP A 352 32.10 31.00 25.62
C ASP A 352 33.03 30.79 24.41
N VAL A 353 32.50 30.15 23.37
CA VAL A 353 33.23 29.86 22.13
C VAL A 353 32.96 30.98 21.15
N VAL A 354 34.02 31.72 20.79
CA VAL A 354 34.00 32.75 19.74
C VAL A 354 33.42 32.13 18.45
N ASP A 355 32.52 32.86 17.78
CA ASP A 355 31.72 32.46 16.61
C ASP A 355 30.52 31.51 16.85
N SER A 356 30.16 31.22 18.11
CA SER A 356 29.00 30.37 18.45
C SER A 356 27.69 30.85 17.83
N THR A 357 27.43 32.15 17.80
CA THR A 357 26.22 32.73 17.18
C THR A 357 26.17 32.53 15.66
N GLN A 358 27.30 32.63 14.96
CA GLN A 358 27.34 32.41 13.51
C GLN A 358 27.16 30.92 13.17
N ARG A 359 27.79 30.03 13.94
CA ARG A 359 27.61 28.58 13.81
C ARG A 359 26.20 28.12 14.18
N TRP A 360 25.57 28.81 15.14
CA TRP A 360 24.16 28.61 15.50
C TRP A 360 23.23 28.96 14.34
N LEU A 361 23.48 30.09 13.66
CA LEU A 361 22.69 30.50 12.50
C LEU A 361 22.89 29.58 11.29
N GLN A 362 24.12 29.10 11.06
CA GLN A 362 24.40 28.14 9.98
C GLN A 362 23.77 26.77 10.21
N ASN A 363 23.77 26.29 11.46
CA ASN A 363 23.21 24.99 11.83
C ASN A 363 21.86 25.12 12.54
N ARG A 364 21.08 26.17 12.19
CA ARG A 364 19.86 26.56 12.88
C ARG A 364 18.89 25.39 13.04
N ALA A 365 18.65 24.61 11.98
CA ALA A 365 17.74 23.46 12.01
C ALA A 365 18.18 22.37 13.01
N GLN A 366 19.48 22.04 13.03
CA GLN A 366 20.03 21.04 13.95
C GLN A 366 20.00 21.52 15.40
N MET A 367 20.23 22.82 15.62
CA MET A 367 20.20 23.45 16.94
C MET A 367 18.78 23.57 17.51
N TYR A 368 17.77 23.91 16.70
CA TYR A 368 16.36 23.85 17.13
C TYR A 368 15.92 22.42 17.43
N GLY A 369 16.39 21.43 16.65
CA GLY A 369 16.15 20.02 16.95
C GLY A 369 16.83 19.57 18.25
N ALA A 370 18.02 20.08 18.57
CA ALA A 370 18.71 19.81 19.83
C ALA A 370 18.01 20.46 21.03
N MET A 371 17.59 21.74 20.92
CA MET A 371 16.81 22.42 21.97
C MET A 371 15.48 21.73 22.23
N ARG A 372 14.73 21.36 21.17
CA ARG A 372 13.43 20.69 21.35
C ARG A 372 13.58 19.32 22.01
N ARG A 373 14.66 18.58 21.70
CA ARG A 373 14.99 17.32 22.39
C ARG A 373 15.33 17.53 23.86
N HIS A 374 16.11 18.56 24.16
CA HIS A 374 16.44 18.94 25.53
C HIS A 374 15.19 19.31 26.33
N ASP A 375 14.30 20.14 25.77
CA ASP A 375 13.07 20.56 26.43
C ASP A 375 12.10 19.38 26.65
N LEU A 376 12.02 18.45 25.69
CA LEU A 376 11.26 17.21 25.86
C LEU A 376 11.84 16.31 26.95
N LEU A 377 13.17 16.22 27.07
CA LEU A 377 13.84 15.45 28.11
C LEU A 377 13.65 16.07 29.50
N LEU A 378 13.70 17.41 29.61
CA LEU A 378 13.41 18.10 30.86
C LEU A 378 11.93 17.99 31.25
N THR A 379 11.02 18.09 30.29
CA THR A 379 9.57 17.99 30.55
C THR A 379 9.15 16.54 30.90
N GLY A 380 9.89 15.54 30.43
CA GLY A 380 9.66 14.13 30.80
C GLY A 380 10.36 13.69 32.09
N ALA A 381 11.27 14.50 32.64
CA ALA A 381 12.02 14.22 33.86
C ALA A 381 11.51 14.98 35.11
N ILE A 382 10.58 15.93 34.93
CA ILE A 382 9.78 16.59 35.97
C ILE A 382 8.40 15.94 35.96
#